data_AF-A0A6G6YNV4-F1
#
_entry.id   AF-A0A6G6YNV4-F1
#
_cell.length_a   1.000
_cell.length_b   1.000
_cell.length_c   1.000
_cell.angle_alpha   90.00
_cell.angle_beta   90.00
_cell.angle_gamma   90.00
#
_symmetry.space_group_name_H-M   'P 1'
#
loop_
_entity.id
_entity.type
_entity.pdbx_description
1 polymer ?
#
loop_
_entity_poly.entity_id
_entity_poly.type
_entity_poly.pdbx_seq_one_letter_code
_entity_poly.pdbx_strand_id
1 'polypeptide(L)'
;MNSKVVSFISCWLAVLLSPPPSAHADEFRTPSISAMRVEWRAVLDQLRQEISTRPAIASNFAFAGQRRVPATDPRATPALVQLNALTSPLFPGIARSPIPVLLPFDPASYLDARKSGAPDSLSVARYQADFRPADVFHAGASGYDVVFSLDPGAGDGMPPRTFAKPVEVQISGSILVYDLADRLGGKGEPVKTLAAQFPDIRRFIREGYVRYAFTRFGIPYVVSIQCLDSAPRPKRLACREAYPVAERFLKALHIAGGQPSRSRSDVASDIAERPAAASADFTYRPSGDIVAGSGGHRQQGGHADFTVYSQIRFPLEKAPAFAHSQSFARRKAGATVDVYPWQDNFCEARSFEVGQCTSGFGHQGQDIRPGACPADSKDGCDPKQQGVVAVRDSIVIRSPQQQAATLQVNTRTEHIRFRYMHMNPSAMDADGLLNGRRVSEGEKIGVVSNYLDHPNGTSRHLHFDVQVFTRDGWLWVNPYTTLVSAYERLIRGRGHEIGPEPGPASAVAHALPDDVVHRIDTQEGGGN
;
A
#
# COMPACT_ATOMS: atom_id res chain seq x y z
N MET A 1 -55.50 -5.29 -65.67
CA MET A 1 -55.23 -6.72 -65.43
C MET A 1 -53.85 -6.87 -64.81
N ASN A 2 -53.82 -7.60 -63.69
CA ASN A 2 -52.68 -8.16 -62.95
C ASN A 2 -51.62 -7.22 -62.31
N SER A 3 -51.95 -6.85 -61.07
CA SER A 3 -51.03 -6.64 -59.95
C SER A 3 -50.12 -7.85 -59.72
N LYS A 4 -48.83 -7.61 -59.47
CA LYS A 4 -47.94 -8.55 -58.76
C LYS A 4 -47.44 -7.86 -57.49
N VAL A 5 -47.81 -8.47 -56.38
CA VAL A 5 -47.47 -8.10 -55.00
C VAL A 5 -46.03 -8.56 -54.70
N VAL A 6 -45.21 -7.66 -54.17
CA VAL A 6 -43.91 -7.98 -53.54
C VAL A 6 -44.11 -7.90 -52.03
N SER A 7 -43.94 -9.04 -51.35
CA SER A 7 -44.06 -9.17 -49.90
C SER A 7 -42.73 -8.79 -49.24
N PHE A 8 -42.71 -7.67 -48.51
CA PHE A 8 -41.63 -7.32 -47.58
C PHE A 8 -41.91 -7.97 -46.22
N ILE A 9 -41.03 -8.88 -45.80
CA ILE A 9 -41.01 -9.40 -44.42
C ILE A 9 -40.13 -8.45 -43.60
N SER A 10 -40.78 -7.60 -42.80
CA SER A 10 -40.12 -6.76 -41.78
C SER A 10 -39.95 -7.57 -40.50
N CYS A 11 -38.72 -7.99 -40.21
CA CYS A 11 -38.37 -8.63 -38.94
C CYS A 11 -38.13 -7.54 -37.88
N TRP A 12 -39.06 -7.39 -36.94
CA TRP A 12 -38.93 -6.50 -35.78
C TRP A 12 -38.04 -7.17 -34.73
N LEU A 13 -36.78 -6.71 -34.61
CA LEU A 13 -35.92 -7.01 -33.47
C LEU A 13 -36.32 -6.08 -32.31
N ALA A 14 -37.13 -6.59 -31.39
CA ALA A 14 -37.35 -5.96 -30.10
C ALA A 14 -36.08 -6.14 -29.25
N VAL A 15 -35.23 -5.11 -29.23
CA VAL A 15 -34.16 -5.00 -28.24
C VAL A 15 -34.82 -4.61 -26.92
N LEU A 16 -34.99 -5.58 -26.03
CA LEU A 16 -35.21 -5.32 -24.61
C LEU A 16 -33.91 -4.71 -24.05
N LEU A 17 -33.83 -3.38 -24.09
CA LEU A 17 -32.86 -2.62 -23.30
C LEU A 17 -33.27 -2.73 -21.84
N SER A 18 -32.83 -3.79 -21.17
CA SER A 18 -32.79 -3.80 -19.72
C SER A 18 -31.82 -2.72 -19.27
N PRO A 19 -32.23 -1.73 -18.46
CA PRO A 19 -31.28 -0.81 -17.86
C PRO A 19 -30.28 -1.62 -17.02
N PRO A 20 -29.01 -1.21 -16.93
CA PRO A 20 -28.08 -1.84 -16.00
C PRO A 20 -28.70 -1.80 -14.59
N PRO A 21 -28.52 -2.85 -13.76
CA PRO A 21 -29.00 -2.82 -12.38
C PRO A 21 -28.44 -1.56 -11.74
N SER A 22 -29.36 -0.70 -11.28
CA SER A 22 -29.02 0.51 -10.54
C SER A 22 -28.31 0.03 -9.28
N ALA A 23 -27.02 0.33 -9.12
CA ALA A 23 -26.32 0.08 -7.87
C ALA A 23 -27.12 0.78 -6.76
N HIS A 24 -27.64 0.01 -5.81
CA HIS A 24 -28.27 0.58 -4.63
C HIS A 24 -27.17 1.28 -3.83
N ALA A 25 -27.47 2.44 -3.24
CA ALA A 25 -26.51 3.24 -2.46
C ALA A 25 -25.83 2.43 -1.32
N ASP A 26 -26.43 1.32 -0.90
CA ASP A 26 -25.93 0.41 0.15
C ASP A 26 -25.02 -0.73 -0.34
N GLU A 27 -24.73 -0.83 -1.65
CA GLU A 27 -24.03 -1.99 -2.20
C GLU A 27 -22.50 -1.83 -2.18
N PHE A 28 -21.86 -2.53 -1.24
CA PHE A 28 -20.40 -2.60 -1.17
C PHE A 28 -19.83 -3.49 -2.27
N ARG A 29 -18.71 -3.10 -2.85
CA ARG A 29 -18.07 -3.82 -3.96
C ARG A 29 -16.61 -4.15 -3.68
N THR A 30 -16.12 -5.26 -4.21
CA THR A 30 -14.69 -5.57 -4.23
C THR A 30 -13.98 -4.77 -5.32
N PRO A 31 -12.66 -4.52 -5.21
CA PRO A 31 -11.93 -3.77 -6.23
C PRO A 31 -11.76 -4.61 -7.51
N SER A 32 -11.73 -3.93 -8.65
CA SER A 32 -11.16 -4.52 -9.87
C SER A 32 -9.64 -4.58 -9.77
N ILE A 33 -9.07 -5.71 -10.19
CA ILE A 33 -7.62 -5.94 -10.16
C ILE A 33 -7.17 -6.51 -11.51
N SER A 34 -6.31 -5.77 -12.19
CA SER A 34 -5.70 -6.18 -13.44
C SER A 34 -4.51 -7.13 -13.21
N ALA A 35 -4.46 -8.23 -13.97
CA ALA A 35 -3.40 -9.22 -13.94
C ALA A 35 -2.38 -9.00 -15.07
N MET A 36 -1.16 -8.63 -14.70
CA MET A 36 -0.08 -8.36 -15.64
C MET A 36 0.52 -9.65 -16.21
N ARG A 37 1.16 -9.56 -17.38
CA ARG A 37 1.82 -10.69 -18.04
C ARG A 37 3.33 -10.46 -18.07
N VAL A 38 4.08 -11.47 -17.63
CA VAL A 38 5.54 -11.42 -17.62
C VAL A 38 6.11 -11.91 -18.95
N GLU A 39 7.05 -11.16 -19.50
CA GLU A 39 7.80 -11.52 -20.70
C GLU A 39 9.08 -12.31 -20.37
N TRP A 40 8.94 -13.54 -19.87
CA TRP A 40 10.08 -14.36 -19.40
C TRP A 40 11.19 -14.61 -20.42
N ARG A 41 10.89 -14.56 -21.73
CA ARG A 41 11.92 -14.64 -22.77
C ARG A 41 12.88 -13.45 -22.71
N ALA A 42 12.33 -12.24 -22.64
CA ALA A 42 13.12 -11.01 -22.53
C ALA A 42 13.93 -10.98 -21.22
N VAL A 43 13.38 -11.52 -20.13
CA VAL A 43 14.09 -11.68 -18.85
C VAL A 43 15.32 -12.58 -19.02
N LEU A 44 15.15 -13.75 -19.66
CA LEU A 44 16.28 -14.67 -19.90
C LEU A 44 17.34 -14.09 -20.82
N ASP A 45 16.94 -13.32 -21.83
CA ASP A 45 17.88 -12.69 -22.76
C ASP A 45 18.69 -11.59 -22.06
N GLN A 46 18.06 -10.75 -21.22
CA GLN A 46 18.79 -9.78 -20.40
C GLN A 46 19.69 -10.47 -19.36
N LEU A 47 19.20 -11.50 -18.67
CA LEU A 47 20.03 -12.25 -17.71
C LEU A 47 21.25 -12.87 -18.38
N ARG A 48 21.10 -13.39 -19.60
CA ARG A 48 22.22 -13.92 -20.38
C ARG A 48 23.24 -12.82 -20.66
N GLN A 49 22.81 -11.62 -21.03
CA GLN A 49 23.71 -10.48 -21.26
C GLN A 49 24.44 -10.08 -19.98
N GLU A 50 23.73 -9.93 -18.87
CA GLU A 50 24.28 -9.56 -17.55
C GLU A 50 25.34 -10.57 -17.08
N ILE A 51 25.04 -11.87 -17.10
CA ILE A 51 25.96 -12.93 -16.67
C ILE A 51 27.16 -13.06 -17.64
N SER A 52 26.97 -12.84 -18.94
CA SER A 52 28.04 -12.96 -19.94
C SER A 52 29.14 -11.89 -19.81
N THR A 53 28.91 -10.83 -19.02
CA THR A 53 29.95 -9.86 -18.65
C THR A 53 31.12 -10.51 -17.89
N ARG A 54 30.88 -11.68 -17.28
CA ARG A 54 31.87 -12.49 -16.55
C ARG A 54 31.93 -13.91 -17.14
N PRO A 55 32.75 -14.16 -18.18
CA PRO A 55 32.79 -15.46 -18.87
C PRO A 55 33.09 -16.64 -17.93
N ALA A 56 33.86 -16.42 -16.86
CA ALA A 56 34.25 -17.44 -15.90
C ALA A 56 33.06 -18.04 -15.12
N ILE A 57 31.97 -17.30 -14.94
CA ILE A 57 30.75 -17.81 -14.29
C ILE A 57 29.65 -18.16 -15.29
N ALA A 58 29.69 -17.61 -16.51
CA ALA A 58 28.65 -17.81 -17.51
C ALA A 58 28.49 -19.28 -17.90
N SER A 59 29.58 -20.07 -17.87
CA SER A 59 29.56 -21.52 -18.09
C SER A 59 28.75 -22.30 -17.05
N ASN A 60 28.47 -21.72 -15.88
CA ASN A 60 27.67 -22.35 -14.84
C ASN A 60 26.15 -22.20 -15.10
N PHE A 61 25.74 -21.35 -16.05
CA PHE A 61 24.33 -21.08 -16.33
C PHE A 61 23.83 -21.81 -17.57
N ALA A 62 22.67 -22.46 -17.43
CA ALA A 62 21.99 -23.15 -18.52
C ALA A 62 20.81 -22.33 -19.04
N PHE A 63 21.04 -21.61 -20.15
CA PHE A 63 20.01 -20.77 -20.79
C PHE A 63 19.14 -21.50 -21.84
N ALA A 64 19.46 -22.76 -22.16
CA ALA A 64 18.63 -23.58 -23.03
C ALA A 64 17.36 -23.99 -22.28
N GLY A 65 16.20 -23.53 -22.74
CA GLY A 65 14.92 -23.88 -22.12
C GLY A 65 14.59 -25.37 -22.26
N GLN A 66 14.02 -25.96 -21.22
CA GLN A 66 13.60 -27.37 -21.26
C GLN A 66 12.21 -27.49 -21.92
N ARG A 67 12.18 -27.99 -23.17
CA ARG A 67 10.94 -28.17 -23.94
C ARG A 67 10.01 -29.28 -23.44
N ARG A 68 10.48 -30.12 -22.50
CA ARG A 68 9.74 -31.28 -21.97
C ARG A 68 8.84 -30.95 -20.76
N VAL A 69 8.90 -29.71 -20.25
CA VAL A 69 8.09 -29.24 -19.12
C VAL A 69 7.24 -28.05 -19.55
N PRO A 70 6.07 -27.82 -18.92
CA PRO A 70 5.24 -26.64 -19.19
C PRO A 70 6.04 -25.34 -18.97
N ALA A 71 5.76 -24.30 -19.76
CA ALA A 71 6.46 -23.00 -19.63
C ALA A 71 6.26 -22.32 -18.26
N THR A 72 5.25 -22.74 -17.50
CA THR A 72 4.94 -22.27 -16.15
C THR A 72 5.68 -23.05 -15.06
N ASP A 73 6.36 -24.15 -15.42
CA ASP A 73 7.21 -24.92 -14.51
C ASP A 73 8.57 -24.22 -14.41
N PRO A 74 9.10 -23.93 -13.20
CA PRO A 74 10.41 -23.30 -13.03
C PRO A 74 11.55 -24.03 -13.76
N ARG A 75 11.46 -25.35 -13.93
CA ARG A 75 12.46 -26.16 -14.65
C ARG A 75 12.53 -25.83 -16.15
N ALA A 76 11.51 -25.18 -16.70
CA ALA A 76 11.55 -24.67 -18.07
C ALA A 76 12.63 -23.60 -18.26
N THR A 77 13.06 -22.95 -17.16
CA THR A 77 14.06 -21.88 -17.14
C THR A 77 15.20 -22.17 -16.15
N PRO A 78 16.12 -23.11 -16.47
CA PRO A 78 17.16 -23.55 -15.53
C PRO A 78 18.05 -22.41 -15.02
N ALA A 79 18.41 -21.45 -15.87
CA ALA A 79 19.20 -20.28 -15.49
C ALA A 79 18.57 -19.47 -14.33
N LEU A 80 17.24 -19.34 -14.29
CA LEU A 80 16.54 -18.65 -13.19
C LEU A 80 16.53 -19.48 -11.91
N VAL A 81 16.40 -20.80 -12.02
CA VAL A 81 16.50 -21.71 -10.86
C VAL A 81 17.91 -21.64 -10.26
N GLN A 82 18.94 -21.63 -11.10
CA GLN A 82 20.34 -21.48 -10.69
C GLN A 82 20.57 -20.12 -10.03
N LEU A 83 20.07 -19.03 -10.64
CA LEU A 83 20.17 -17.69 -10.06
C LEU A 83 19.49 -17.63 -8.68
N ASN A 84 18.25 -18.12 -8.57
CA ASN A 84 17.50 -18.15 -7.32
C ASN A 84 18.25 -18.94 -6.23
N ALA A 85 18.86 -20.08 -6.57
CA ALA A 85 19.64 -20.87 -5.60
C ALA A 85 20.85 -20.07 -5.07
N LEU A 86 21.49 -19.28 -5.93
CA LEU A 86 22.65 -18.47 -5.59
C LEU A 86 22.31 -17.21 -4.79
N THR A 87 21.16 -16.60 -5.05
CA THR A 87 20.73 -15.35 -4.41
C THR A 87 19.84 -15.55 -3.18
N SER A 88 19.24 -16.72 -2.99
CA SER A 88 18.39 -17.03 -1.82
C SER A 88 19.04 -16.81 -0.45
N PRO A 89 20.35 -17.04 -0.23
CA PRO A 89 20.99 -16.70 1.04
C PRO A 89 20.99 -15.21 1.36
N LEU A 90 20.97 -14.34 0.33
CA LEU A 90 20.89 -12.88 0.48
C LEU A 90 19.44 -12.39 0.51
N PHE A 91 18.57 -13.05 -0.26
CA PHE A 91 17.16 -12.68 -0.41
C PHE A 91 16.25 -13.89 -0.18
N PRO A 92 15.96 -14.22 1.10
CA PRO A 92 15.23 -15.45 1.45
C PRO A 92 13.87 -15.58 0.77
N GLY A 93 13.73 -16.64 -0.03
CA GLY A 93 12.50 -16.95 -0.75
C GLY A 93 12.26 -16.09 -1.99
N ILE A 94 13.31 -15.53 -2.59
CA ILE A 94 13.26 -14.80 -3.87
C ILE A 94 12.53 -15.56 -4.99
N ALA A 95 12.61 -16.89 -5.00
CA ALA A 95 11.89 -17.76 -5.93
C ALA A 95 10.36 -17.72 -5.74
N ARG A 96 9.81 -17.18 -4.64
CA ARG A 96 8.36 -17.05 -4.48
C ARG A 96 7.76 -15.99 -5.40
N SER A 97 8.57 -15.04 -5.88
CA SER A 97 8.10 -13.98 -6.77
C SER A 97 7.66 -14.55 -8.13
N PRO A 98 6.41 -14.30 -8.56
CA PRO A 98 5.91 -14.68 -9.89
C PRO A 98 6.40 -13.75 -11.01
N ILE A 99 7.17 -12.71 -10.66
CA ILE A 99 7.73 -11.70 -11.56
C ILE A 99 9.26 -11.67 -11.43
N PRO A 100 9.99 -11.12 -12.41
CA PRO A 100 11.42 -10.89 -12.29
C PRO A 100 11.72 -9.98 -11.11
N VAL A 101 12.67 -10.37 -10.28
CA VAL A 101 13.09 -9.57 -9.12
C VAL A 101 14.24 -8.68 -9.57
N LEU A 102 14.00 -7.37 -9.58
CA LEU A 102 14.99 -6.34 -9.94
C LEU A 102 15.53 -5.71 -8.66
N LEU A 103 16.84 -5.82 -8.45
CA LEU A 103 17.52 -5.30 -7.26
C LEU A 103 18.78 -4.54 -7.67
N PRO A 104 19.24 -3.55 -6.88
CA PRO A 104 20.55 -2.94 -7.06
C PRO A 104 21.62 -3.94 -6.63
N PHE A 105 21.75 -5.08 -7.30
CA PHE A 105 22.66 -6.16 -6.94
C PHE A 105 23.20 -6.81 -8.20
N ASP A 106 24.50 -6.70 -8.45
CA ASP A 106 25.17 -7.30 -9.61
C ASP A 106 25.52 -8.79 -9.32
N PRO A 107 24.72 -9.76 -9.80
CA PRO A 107 24.97 -11.17 -9.51
C PRO A 107 26.24 -11.65 -10.20
N ALA A 108 26.59 -11.10 -11.36
CA ALA A 108 27.73 -11.55 -12.14
C ALA A 108 29.04 -11.24 -11.42
N SER A 109 29.22 -9.99 -10.99
CA SER A 109 30.41 -9.59 -10.23
C SER A 109 30.47 -10.26 -8.85
N TYR A 110 29.33 -10.47 -8.17
CA TYR A 110 29.29 -11.17 -6.89
C TYR A 110 29.78 -12.62 -7.00
N LEU A 111 29.29 -13.35 -8.00
CA LEU A 111 29.64 -14.75 -8.21
C LEU A 111 31.09 -14.93 -8.66
N ASP A 112 31.59 -14.04 -9.53
CA ASP A 112 32.98 -14.06 -9.99
C ASP A 112 33.96 -13.84 -8.83
N ALA A 113 33.64 -12.91 -7.93
CA ALA A 113 34.42 -12.68 -6.73
C ALA A 113 34.41 -13.89 -5.78
N ARG A 114 33.25 -14.50 -5.53
CA ARG A 114 33.17 -15.72 -4.70
C ARG A 114 33.95 -16.88 -5.31
N LYS A 115 33.91 -17.05 -6.63
CA LYS A 115 34.68 -18.08 -7.34
C LYS A 115 36.19 -17.83 -7.22
N SER A 116 36.60 -16.57 -7.20
CA SER A 116 38.00 -16.16 -7.08
C SER A 116 38.53 -16.18 -5.63
N GLY A 117 37.75 -16.68 -4.67
CA GLY A 117 38.16 -16.76 -3.27
C GLY A 117 38.22 -15.40 -2.58
N ALA A 118 37.42 -14.43 -3.05
CA ALA A 118 37.34 -13.12 -2.41
C ALA A 118 36.96 -13.30 -0.92
N PRO A 119 37.63 -12.58 0.01
CA PRO A 119 37.41 -12.78 1.44
C PRO A 119 35.94 -12.62 1.83
N ASP A 120 35.43 -13.49 2.70
CA ASP A 120 34.08 -13.36 3.27
C ASP A 120 33.87 -12.03 4.03
N SER A 121 34.96 -11.32 4.35
CA SER A 121 34.93 -9.97 4.93
C SER A 121 34.51 -8.87 3.95
N LEU A 122 34.42 -9.15 2.65
CA LEU A 122 33.91 -8.18 1.68
C LEU A 122 32.40 -8.02 1.85
N SER A 123 32.00 -6.80 2.25
CA SER A 123 30.59 -6.47 2.39
C SER A 123 29.84 -6.68 1.07
N VAL A 124 28.67 -7.33 1.16
CA VAL A 124 27.75 -7.51 0.03
C VAL A 124 27.33 -6.15 -0.59
N ALA A 125 27.41 -5.06 0.20
CA ALA A 125 27.15 -3.69 -0.25
C ALA A 125 27.96 -3.28 -1.49
N ARG A 126 29.19 -3.81 -1.65
CA ARG A 126 30.03 -3.56 -2.83
C ARG A 126 29.39 -4.05 -4.12
N TYR A 127 28.64 -5.15 -4.05
CA TYR A 127 27.88 -5.70 -5.17
C TYR A 127 26.49 -5.09 -5.25
N GLN A 128 26.13 -4.25 -4.27
CA GLN A 128 24.84 -3.58 -4.19
C GLN A 128 24.92 -2.07 -4.45
N ALA A 129 25.87 -1.62 -5.27
CA ALA A 129 26.08 -0.21 -5.56
C ALA A 129 26.18 0.70 -4.31
N ASP A 130 26.83 0.17 -3.26
CA ASP A 130 27.04 0.77 -1.93
C ASP A 130 25.80 0.86 -1.04
N PHE A 131 24.66 0.35 -1.49
CA PHE A 131 23.51 0.14 -0.61
C PHE A 131 23.84 -0.96 0.40
N ARG A 132 23.36 -0.79 1.63
CA ARG A 132 23.45 -1.81 2.68
C ARG A 132 22.75 -3.11 2.23
N PRO A 133 23.02 -4.26 2.90
CA PRO A 133 22.14 -5.42 2.79
C PRO A 133 20.67 -4.99 2.94
N ALA A 134 19.75 -5.64 2.22
CA ALA A 134 18.35 -5.28 2.26
C ALA A 134 17.83 -5.34 3.71
N ASP A 135 17.22 -4.25 4.18
CA ASP A 135 16.63 -4.15 5.51
C ASP A 135 15.39 -5.06 5.62
N VAL A 136 14.68 -5.21 4.49
CA VAL A 136 13.55 -6.12 4.29
C VAL A 136 13.59 -6.65 2.88
N PHE A 137 13.37 -7.96 2.70
CA PHE A 137 13.00 -8.55 1.42
C PHE A 137 11.82 -9.50 1.61
N HIS A 138 10.72 -9.23 0.92
CA HIS A 138 9.56 -10.10 0.93
C HIS A 138 9.06 -10.37 -0.48
N ALA A 139 9.17 -11.63 -0.91
CA ALA A 139 8.50 -12.14 -2.09
C ALA A 139 7.36 -13.09 -1.69
N GLY A 140 6.21 -12.88 -2.31
CA GLY A 140 5.01 -13.68 -2.15
C GLY A 140 4.40 -13.99 -3.51
N ALA A 141 3.15 -14.46 -3.49
CA ALA A 141 2.55 -14.97 -4.70
C ALA A 141 2.20 -13.86 -5.70
N SER A 142 1.99 -12.59 -5.35
CA SER A 142 1.68 -11.51 -6.30
C SER A 142 2.89 -10.75 -6.80
N GLY A 143 3.99 -10.74 -6.04
CA GLY A 143 5.15 -9.93 -6.40
C GLY A 143 6.18 -9.91 -5.29
N TYR A 144 6.93 -8.82 -5.20
CA TYR A 144 7.90 -8.62 -4.13
C TYR A 144 8.03 -7.15 -3.74
N ASP A 145 8.55 -6.97 -2.54
CA ASP A 145 8.85 -5.69 -1.92
C ASP A 145 10.18 -5.81 -1.19
N VAL A 146 10.98 -4.77 -1.29
CA VAL A 146 12.29 -4.72 -0.66
C VAL A 146 12.62 -3.30 -0.27
N VAL A 147 13.35 -3.16 0.84
CA VAL A 147 13.88 -1.90 1.33
C VAL A 147 15.40 -2.00 1.43
N PHE A 148 16.07 -1.00 0.87
CA PHE A 148 17.51 -0.80 0.98
C PHE A 148 17.81 0.54 1.61
N SER A 149 18.97 0.66 2.25
CA SER A 149 19.43 1.91 2.85
C SER A 149 20.76 2.35 2.26
N LEU A 150 20.89 3.64 1.92
CA LEU A 150 22.15 4.25 1.50
C LEU A 150 22.68 5.22 2.56
N ASP A 151 23.85 4.90 3.11
CA ASP A 151 24.50 5.68 4.15
C ASP A 151 24.88 7.11 3.73
N PRO A 152 24.89 8.08 4.66
CA PRO A 152 25.50 9.39 4.42
C PRO A 152 26.95 9.23 3.95
N GLY A 153 27.29 9.88 2.84
CA GLY A 153 28.63 9.79 2.24
C GLY A 153 28.93 8.52 1.44
N ALA A 154 28.02 7.53 1.40
CA ALA A 154 28.16 6.36 0.55
C ALA A 154 27.79 6.67 -0.91
N GLY A 155 28.43 5.96 -1.85
CA GLY A 155 28.22 6.09 -3.28
C GLY A 155 29.21 7.05 -3.93
N ASP A 156 30.19 6.49 -4.66
CA ASP A 156 31.16 7.28 -5.40
C ASP A 156 30.47 8.23 -6.39
N GLY A 157 30.89 9.50 -6.38
CA GLY A 157 30.33 10.54 -7.25
C GLY A 157 28.95 11.07 -6.86
N MET A 158 28.41 10.66 -5.71
CA MET A 158 27.14 11.20 -5.20
C MET A 158 27.28 12.65 -4.73
N PRO A 159 26.29 13.52 -5.00
CA PRO A 159 26.30 14.87 -4.45
C PRO A 159 26.20 14.84 -2.92
N PRO A 160 26.82 15.79 -2.21
CA PRO A 160 26.70 15.87 -0.76
C PRO A 160 25.23 16.08 -0.36
N ARG A 161 24.86 15.53 0.80
CA ARG A 161 23.51 15.64 1.38
C ARG A 161 23.60 16.32 2.75
N THR A 162 22.65 17.19 3.03
CA THR A 162 22.42 17.76 4.36
C THR A 162 21.74 16.74 5.26
N PHE A 163 20.87 15.89 4.71
CA PHE A 163 20.20 14.83 5.47
C PHE A 163 21.23 13.87 6.08
N ALA A 164 21.14 13.65 7.39
CA ALA A 164 22.19 13.02 8.18
C ALA A 164 21.95 11.53 8.48
N LYS A 165 20.81 10.97 8.08
CA LYS A 165 20.46 9.55 8.26
C LYS A 165 20.60 8.78 6.94
N PRO A 166 20.68 7.43 6.99
CA PRO A 166 20.56 6.61 5.79
C PRO A 166 19.26 6.93 5.04
N VAL A 167 19.33 6.94 3.72
CA VAL A 167 18.13 7.12 2.88
C VAL A 167 17.60 5.75 2.49
N GLU A 168 16.38 5.48 2.93
CA GLU A 168 15.64 4.27 2.59
C GLU A 168 15.05 4.37 1.19
N VAL A 169 15.29 3.34 0.38
CA VAL A 169 14.78 3.19 -0.97
C VAL A 169 13.98 1.91 -1.03
N GLN A 170 12.69 2.03 -1.36
CA GLN A 170 11.81 0.89 -1.53
C GLN A 170 11.64 0.61 -3.02
N ILE A 171 11.69 -0.66 -3.42
CA ILE A 171 11.21 -1.09 -4.73
C ILE A 171 10.16 -2.18 -4.57
N SER A 172 9.05 -2.00 -5.28
CA SER A 172 7.94 -2.93 -5.31
C SER A 172 7.59 -3.26 -6.76
N GLY A 173 7.30 -4.52 -7.01
CA GLY A 173 6.77 -4.99 -8.28
C GLY A 173 5.64 -5.98 -8.03
N SER A 174 4.63 -5.98 -8.91
CA SER A 174 3.47 -6.85 -8.75
C SER A 174 2.90 -7.30 -10.08
N ILE A 175 2.50 -8.56 -10.15
CA ILE A 175 1.66 -9.07 -11.23
C ILE A 175 0.19 -8.63 -11.07
N LEU A 176 -0.19 -8.13 -9.89
CA LEU A 176 -1.52 -7.61 -9.60
C LEU A 176 -1.48 -6.10 -9.43
N VAL A 177 -2.35 -5.39 -10.14
CA VAL A 177 -2.49 -3.94 -10.08
C VAL A 177 -3.93 -3.62 -9.76
N TYR A 178 -4.17 -2.85 -8.70
CA TYR A 178 -5.51 -2.40 -8.35
C TYR A 178 -5.93 -1.27 -9.29
N ASP A 179 -7.12 -1.39 -9.86
CA ASP A 179 -7.68 -0.42 -10.80
C ASP A 179 -8.43 0.67 -10.03
N LEU A 180 -7.70 1.73 -9.67
CA LEU A 180 -8.26 2.88 -8.97
C LEU A 180 -8.73 3.96 -9.95
N ALA A 181 -9.86 4.59 -9.64
CA ALA A 181 -10.33 5.80 -10.32
C ALA A 181 -9.50 7.03 -9.87
N ASP A 182 -8.23 7.05 -10.28
CA ASP A 182 -7.25 8.02 -9.82
C ASP A 182 -6.99 9.13 -10.87
N ARG A 183 -7.34 10.37 -10.52
CA ARG A 183 -7.16 11.54 -11.41
C ARG A 183 -5.70 11.88 -11.68
N LEU A 184 -4.78 11.45 -10.81
CA LEU A 184 -3.35 11.66 -10.98
C LEU A 184 -2.66 10.44 -11.62
N GLY A 185 -3.40 9.36 -11.84
CA GLY A 185 -2.89 8.12 -12.42
C GLY A 185 -2.18 8.34 -13.76
N GLY A 186 -1.00 7.75 -13.91
CA GLY A 186 -0.20 7.81 -15.13
C GLY A 186 0.52 9.14 -15.38
N LYS A 187 0.32 10.16 -14.53
CA LYS A 187 1.02 11.46 -14.65
C LYS A 187 2.44 11.38 -14.07
N GLY A 188 3.27 12.36 -14.42
CA GLY A 188 4.65 12.47 -13.96
C GLY A 188 5.61 12.96 -15.04
N GLU A 189 6.79 13.37 -14.63
CA GLU A 189 7.84 13.87 -15.50
C GLU A 189 8.66 12.71 -16.10
N PRO A 190 8.83 12.63 -17.43
CA PRO A 190 9.73 11.65 -18.03
C PRO A 190 11.18 11.84 -17.57
N VAL A 191 11.87 10.73 -17.24
CA VAL A 191 13.27 10.79 -16.80
C VAL A 191 14.20 10.44 -17.95
N LYS A 192 14.59 11.46 -18.73
CA LYS A 192 15.39 11.30 -19.96
C LYS A 192 16.69 10.52 -19.78
N THR A 193 17.36 10.69 -18.63
CA THR A 193 18.62 10.00 -18.30
C THR A 193 18.47 8.48 -18.16
N LEU A 194 17.24 7.99 -17.94
CA LEU A 194 16.92 6.58 -17.73
C LEU A 194 16.07 5.97 -18.86
N ALA A 195 15.59 6.79 -19.80
CA ALA A 195 14.67 6.36 -20.86
C ALA A 195 15.23 5.27 -21.78
N ALA A 196 16.56 5.17 -21.92
CA ALA A 196 17.18 4.09 -22.70
C ALA A 196 16.99 2.70 -22.05
N GLN A 197 16.93 2.64 -20.73
CA GLN A 197 16.72 1.40 -19.97
C GLN A 197 15.24 1.17 -19.65
N PHE A 198 14.53 2.26 -19.36
CA PHE A 198 13.13 2.27 -18.94
C PHE A 198 12.35 3.33 -19.75
N PRO A 199 11.87 3.00 -20.96
CA PRO A 199 11.31 3.99 -21.88
C PRO A 199 10.10 4.76 -21.34
N ASP A 200 9.29 4.14 -20.49
CA ASP A 200 8.08 4.72 -19.90
C ASP A 200 8.28 5.26 -18.47
N ILE A 201 9.53 5.41 -18.04
CA ILE A 201 9.82 5.86 -16.68
C ILE A 201 9.36 7.29 -16.41
N ARG A 202 8.62 7.45 -15.32
CA ARG A 202 8.06 8.71 -14.85
C ARG A 202 8.47 8.98 -13.41
N ARG A 203 8.88 10.21 -13.11
CA ARG A 203 9.14 10.73 -11.77
C ARG A 203 8.01 11.65 -11.33
N PHE A 204 7.57 11.51 -10.09
CA PHE A 204 6.60 12.42 -9.47
C PHE A 204 6.73 12.37 -7.95
N ILE A 205 6.22 13.41 -7.28
CA ILE A 205 6.09 13.44 -5.81
C ILE A 205 4.62 13.19 -5.49
N ARG A 206 4.35 12.24 -4.60
CA ARG A 206 3.00 11.91 -4.16
C ARG A 206 2.99 11.20 -2.82
N GLU A 207 2.11 11.65 -1.94
CA GLU A 207 1.83 11.07 -0.62
C GLU A 207 3.08 11.04 0.27
N GLY A 208 3.93 12.07 0.16
CA GLY A 208 5.19 12.16 0.91
C GLY A 208 6.34 11.28 0.38
N TYR A 209 6.25 10.85 -0.88
CA TYR A 209 7.31 10.08 -1.54
C TYR A 209 7.65 10.69 -2.89
N VAL A 210 8.94 10.76 -3.23
CA VAL A 210 9.33 10.77 -4.64
C VAL A 210 9.23 9.34 -5.16
N ARG A 211 8.60 9.17 -6.32
CA ARG A 211 8.38 7.89 -6.95
C ARG A 211 8.89 7.90 -8.38
N TYR A 212 9.46 6.77 -8.77
CA TYR A 212 9.87 6.46 -10.14
C TYR A 212 9.10 5.22 -10.56
N ALA A 213 8.07 5.41 -11.38
CA ALA A 213 7.23 4.33 -11.90
C ALA A 213 7.65 3.98 -13.33
N PHE A 214 7.81 2.70 -13.63
CA PHE A 214 8.22 2.21 -14.95
C PHE A 214 7.74 0.79 -15.20
N THR A 215 7.69 0.38 -16.47
CA THR A 215 7.40 -0.99 -16.87
C THR A 215 8.68 -1.70 -17.29
N ARG A 216 8.88 -2.93 -16.82
CA ARG A 216 9.94 -3.82 -17.30
C ARG A 216 9.39 -5.24 -17.45
N PHE A 217 9.65 -5.89 -18.59
CA PHE A 217 9.19 -7.25 -18.87
C PHE A 217 7.67 -7.44 -18.74
N GLY A 218 6.89 -6.43 -19.09
CA GLY A 218 5.43 -6.42 -18.97
C GLY A 218 4.88 -6.17 -17.55
N ILE A 219 5.75 -5.91 -16.57
CA ILE A 219 5.39 -5.71 -15.16
C ILE A 219 5.66 -4.26 -14.73
N PRO A 220 4.74 -3.62 -13.99
CA PRO A 220 4.98 -2.33 -13.36
C PRO A 220 5.86 -2.49 -12.12
N TYR A 221 6.88 -1.63 -12.02
CA TYR A 221 7.74 -1.46 -10.85
C TYR A 221 7.70 -0.02 -10.41
N VAL A 222 7.81 0.19 -9.10
CA VAL A 222 7.93 1.53 -8.52
C VAL A 222 9.05 1.55 -7.52
N VAL A 223 10.00 2.46 -7.74
CA VAL A 223 11.00 2.86 -6.74
C VAL A 223 10.46 4.07 -6.00
N SER A 224 10.47 4.04 -4.67
CA SER A 224 9.96 5.13 -3.84
C SER A 224 10.91 5.46 -2.70
N ILE A 225 11.05 6.76 -2.42
CA ILE A 225 11.85 7.29 -1.31
C ILE A 225 10.99 8.31 -0.59
N GLN A 226 10.81 8.12 0.73
CA GLN A 226 10.06 9.06 1.54
C GLN A 226 10.82 10.37 1.64
N CYS A 227 10.16 11.48 1.33
CA CYS A 227 10.76 12.80 1.34
C CYS A 227 9.71 13.89 1.51
N LEU A 228 10.16 15.08 1.88
CA LEU A 228 9.30 16.27 1.84
C LEU A 228 9.79 17.21 0.75
N ASP A 229 8.89 17.74 -0.07
CA ASP A 229 9.22 18.77 -1.04
C ASP A 229 9.47 20.12 -0.34
N SER A 230 10.67 20.27 0.18
CA SER A 230 11.07 21.41 1.01
C SER A 230 12.57 21.65 0.95
N ALA A 231 13.03 22.70 1.62
CA ALA A 231 14.46 22.91 1.83
C ALA A 231 15.08 21.74 2.65
N PRO A 232 16.28 21.25 2.29
CA PRO A 232 17.06 20.25 3.00
C PRO A 232 17.24 20.57 4.48
N ARG A 233 17.07 19.56 5.32
CA ARG A 233 17.33 19.65 6.75
C ARG A 233 18.03 18.39 7.25
N PRO A 234 18.87 18.46 8.29
CA PRO A 234 19.57 17.28 8.80
C PRO A 234 18.66 16.13 9.23
N LYS A 235 17.46 16.47 9.76
CA LYS A 235 16.48 15.51 10.27
C LYS A 235 15.35 15.17 9.30
N ARG A 236 15.32 15.77 8.10
CA ARG A 236 14.23 15.57 7.13
C ARG A 236 14.75 15.63 5.70
N LEU A 237 14.62 14.51 4.99
CA LEU A 237 15.10 14.37 3.61
C LEU A 237 14.26 15.24 2.67
N ALA A 238 14.91 16.14 1.94
CA ALA A 238 14.25 16.88 0.87
C ALA A 238 14.14 16.02 -0.39
N CYS A 239 13.04 16.11 -1.14
CA CYS A 239 12.86 15.31 -2.36
C CYS A 239 13.98 15.57 -3.40
N ARG A 240 14.48 16.80 -3.48
CA ARG A 240 15.64 17.13 -4.32
C ARG A 240 16.94 16.37 -3.97
N GLU A 241 17.13 16.01 -2.70
CA GLU A 241 18.28 15.19 -2.25
C GLU A 241 18.04 13.69 -2.48
N ALA A 242 16.77 13.27 -2.62
CA ALA A 242 16.40 11.89 -2.92
C ALA A 242 16.60 11.54 -4.40
N TYR A 243 16.48 12.49 -5.34
CA TYR A 243 16.59 12.21 -6.78
C TYR A 243 17.89 11.51 -7.19
N PRO A 244 19.09 11.98 -6.77
CA PRO A 244 20.34 11.31 -7.13
C PRO A 244 20.44 9.90 -6.54
N VAL A 245 19.85 9.67 -5.37
CA VAL A 245 19.82 8.35 -4.71
C VAL A 245 18.95 7.39 -5.50
N ALA A 246 17.75 7.83 -5.89
CA ALA A 246 16.85 7.04 -6.72
C ALA A 246 17.47 6.71 -8.09
N GLU A 247 18.10 7.68 -8.75
CA GLU A 247 18.76 7.43 -10.04
C GLU A 247 19.95 6.47 -9.92
N ARG A 248 20.75 6.55 -8.84
CA ARG A 248 21.79 5.55 -8.58
C ARG A 248 21.19 4.16 -8.43
N PHE A 249 20.13 4.04 -7.63
CA PHE A 249 19.44 2.78 -7.39
C PHE A 249 18.90 2.18 -8.70
N LEU A 250 18.21 2.99 -9.51
CA LEU A 250 17.63 2.58 -10.79
C LEU A 250 18.67 2.11 -11.80
N LYS A 251 19.81 2.80 -11.89
CA LYS A 251 20.93 2.43 -12.78
C LYS A 251 21.63 1.13 -12.37
N ALA A 252 21.50 0.73 -11.11
CA ALA A 252 22.09 -0.48 -10.56
C ALA A 252 21.17 -1.71 -10.65
N LEU A 253 19.94 -1.56 -11.17
CA LEU A 253 18.98 -2.67 -11.22
C LEU A 253 19.42 -3.77 -12.17
N HIS A 254 19.55 -4.98 -11.64
CA HIS A 254 19.82 -6.22 -12.37
C HIS A 254 18.77 -7.29 -12.04
N ILE A 255 18.70 -8.34 -12.86
CA ILE A 255 17.86 -9.49 -12.57
C ILE A 255 18.52 -10.30 -11.44
N ALA A 256 17.90 -10.28 -10.26
CA ALA A 256 18.39 -10.99 -9.08
C ALA A 256 17.67 -12.32 -8.81
N GLY A 257 16.50 -12.54 -9.44
CA GLY A 257 15.75 -13.78 -9.28
C GLY A 257 14.30 -13.69 -9.75
N GLY A 258 13.44 -14.48 -9.12
CA GLY A 258 12.05 -14.72 -9.55
C GLY A 258 11.95 -15.94 -10.48
N GLN A 259 10.74 -16.42 -10.72
CA GLN A 259 10.54 -17.56 -11.62
C GLN A 259 9.16 -17.56 -12.29
N PRO A 260 9.03 -18.22 -13.46
CA PRO A 260 7.75 -18.41 -14.12
C PRO A 260 6.69 -18.99 -13.19
N SER A 261 5.47 -18.49 -13.35
CA SER A 261 4.30 -18.96 -12.62
C SER A 261 3.11 -19.09 -13.56
N ARG A 262 2.01 -19.67 -13.07
CA ARG A 262 0.77 -19.77 -13.87
C ARG A 262 0.22 -18.38 -14.15
N SER A 263 -0.16 -18.14 -15.41
CA SER A 263 -0.85 -16.91 -15.81
C SER A 263 -2.08 -16.67 -14.94
N ARG A 264 -2.38 -15.39 -14.74
CA ARG A 264 -3.56 -14.91 -14.03
C ARG A 264 -4.54 -14.29 -15.00
N SER A 265 -5.79 -14.23 -14.56
CA SER A 265 -6.86 -13.46 -15.19
C SER A 265 -7.14 -12.25 -14.34
N ASP A 266 -7.68 -11.20 -14.97
CA ASP A 266 -8.18 -10.04 -14.25
C ASP A 266 -9.28 -10.47 -13.27
N VAL A 267 -9.32 -9.80 -12.12
CA VAL A 267 -10.36 -9.96 -11.11
C VAL A 267 -11.34 -8.82 -11.31
N ALA A 268 -12.57 -9.15 -11.71
CA ALA A 268 -13.63 -8.17 -11.83
C ALA A 268 -14.14 -7.75 -10.45
N SER A 269 -14.54 -6.49 -10.31
CA SER A 269 -15.32 -6.02 -9.17
C SER A 269 -16.62 -6.82 -9.04
N ASP A 270 -16.92 -7.26 -7.83
CA ASP A 270 -18.10 -8.03 -7.47
C ASP A 270 -18.74 -7.47 -6.18
N ILE A 271 -19.92 -7.95 -5.82
CA ILE A 271 -20.60 -7.58 -4.58
C ILE A 271 -19.81 -8.14 -3.40
N ALA A 272 -19.48 -7.29 -2.43
CA ALA A 272 -18.80 -7.71 -1.21
C ALA A 272 -19.78 -8.49 -0.30
N GLU A 273 -19.32 -9.64 0.21
CA GLU A 273 -20.11 -10.45 1.13
C GLU A 273 -20.36 -9.70 2.45
N ARG A 274 -21.63 -9.68 2.88
CA ARG A 274 -22.09 -9.06 4.13
C ARG A 274 -23.07 -9.99 4.85
N PRO A 275 -23.14 -9.98 6.19
CA PRO A 275 -24.12 -10.77 6.94
C PRO A 275 -25.55 -10.54 6.43
N ALA A 276 -26.38 -11.58 6.47
CA ALA A 276 -27.79 -11.49 6.06
C ALA A 276 -28.68 -10.86 7.15
N ALA A 277 -28.41 -11.18 8.42
CA ALA A 277 -29.17 -10.63 9.54
C ALA A 277 -28.82 -9.16 9.76
N ALA A 278 -29.83 -8.31 9.95
CA ALA A 278 -29.61 -6.91 10.33
C ALA A 278 -29.20 -6.80 11.80
N SER A 279 -28.30 -5.87 12.10
CA SER A 279 -28.01 -5.43 13.47
C SER A 279 -29.09 -4.44 13.91
N ALA A 280 -29.53 -4.55 15.18
CA ALA A 280 -30.49 -3.62 15.76
C ALA A 280 -29.86 -2.24 16.06
N ASP A 281 -28.55 -2.22 16.37
CA ASP A 281 -27.89 -1.03 16.94
C ASP A 281 -26.85 -0.41 15.99
N PHE A 282 -26.19 -1.24 15.16
CA PHE A 282 -25.08 -0.75 14.34
C PHE A 282 -25.58 0.12 13.19
N THR A 283 -25.35 1.42 13.31
CA THR A 283 -25.58 2.39 12.24
C THR A 283 -24.28 3.07 11.84
N TYR A 284 -24.21 3.51 10.58
CA TYR A 284 -23.06 4.22 10.03
C TYR A 284 -23.53 5.24 9.00
N ARG A 285 -22.75 6.30 8.79
CA ARG A 285 -22.97 7.28 7.71
C ARG A 285 -22.28 6.82 6.43
N PRO A 286 -22.69 7.30 5.24
CA PRO A 286 -22.10 6.87 3.97
C PRO A 286 -20.61 7.22 3.90
N SER A 287 -19.84 6.45 3.12
CA SER A 287 -18.43 6.80 2.86
C SER A 287 -18.33 8.18 2.21
N GLY A 288 -17.33 8.95 2.63
CA GLY A 288 -17.12 10.35 2.22
C GLY A 288 -17.94 11.37 3.02
N ASP A 289 -18.87 10.94 3.86
CA ASP A 289 -19.64 11.83 4.74
C ASP A 289 -18.87 12.19 6.01
N ILE A 290 -17.85 13.02 5.85
CA ILE A 290 -17.03 13.55 6.95
C ILE A 290 -17.78 14.63 7.74
N VAL A 291 -17.35 14.89 8.97
CA VAL A 291 -17.94 15.94 9.83
C VAL A 291 -17.99 17.28 9.09
N ALA A 292 -19.14 17.96 9.09
CA ALA A 292 -19.30 19.21 8.36
C ALA A 292 -18.21 20.25 8.72
N GLY A 293 -17.53 20.77 7.70
CA GLY A 293 -16.46 21.77 7.86
C GLY A 293 -15.10 21.20 8.31
N SER A 294 -14.95 19.88 8.39
CA SER A 294 -13.69 19.21 8.73
C SER A 294 -12.74 18.99 7.55
N GLY A 295 -13.20 19.11 6.30
CA GLY A 295 -12.38 18.88 5.11
C GLY A 295 -11.24 19.90 4.91
N GLY A 296 -10.25 19.52 4.08
CA GLY A 296 -8.98 20.25 3.87
C GLY A 296 -9.11 21.75 3.59
N HIS A 297 -10.12 22.15 2.81
CA HIS A 297 -10.64 23.52 2.79
C HIS A 297 -12.04 23.53 3.39
N ARG A 298 -12.36 24.50 4.27
CA ARG A 298 -13.71 24.65 4.83
C ARG A 298 -14.72 24.62 3.68
N GLN A 299 -15.68 23.70 3.73
CA GLN A 299 -16.70 23.34 2.71
C GLN A 299 -16.36 22.20 1.73
N GLN A 300 -15.14 21.65 1.72
CA GLN A 300 -14.87 20.44 0.94
C GLN A 300 -15.36 19.20 1.69
N GLY A 301 -16.12 18.34 0.99
CA GLY A 301 -16.58 17.05 1.50
C GLY A 301 -15.49 15.98 1.44
N GLY A 302 -15.83 14.76 1.87
CA GLY A 302 -14.90 13.63 1.84
C GLY A 302 -14.76 12.98 0.46
N HIS A 303 -14.25 11.74 0.47
CA HIS A 303 -14.11 10.90 -0.72
C HIS A 303 -15.04 9.69 -0.57
N ALA A 304 -16.14 9.68 -1.35
CA ALA A 304 -17.06 8.54 -1.37
C ALA A 304 -16.38 7.35 -2.05
N ASP A 305 -16.22 6.27 -1.29
CA ASP A 305 -15.61 5.02 -1.76
C ASP A 305 -16.35 3.81 -1.17
N PHE A 306 -17.10 3.12 -2.01
CA PHE A 306 -17.89 1.94 -1.63
C PHE A 306 -17.08 0.63 -1.75
N THR A 307 -15.76 0.74 -1.90
CA THR A 307 -14.88 -0.41 -2.13
C THR A 307 -14.48 -1.10 -0.81
N VAL A 308 -14.70 -2.41 -0.75
CA VAL A 308 -14.10 -3.30 0.24
C VAL A 308 -12.81 -3.87 -0.36
N TYR A 309 -11.69 -3.18 -0.11
CA TYR A 309 -10.41 -3.48 -0.75
C TYR A 309 -9.83 -4.86 -0.40
N SER A 310 -10.23 -5.40 0.74
CA SER A 310 -9.87 -6.74 1.18
C SER A 310 -10.89 -7.26 2.20
N GLN A 311 -11.17 -8.56 2.17
CA GLN A 311 -11.92 -9.21 3.24
C GLN A 311 -10.98 -9.37 4.44
N ILE A 312 -11.18 -8.57 5.47
CA ILE A 312 -10.32 -8.56 6.66
C ILE A 312 -11.06 -8.95 7.94
N ARG A 313 -10.31 -9.42 8.94
CA ARG A 313 -10.71 -9.35 10.35
C ARG A 313 -10.67 -7.90 10.81
N PHE A 314 -11.65 -7.46 11.59
CA PHE A 314 -11.65 -6.10 12.16
C PHE A 314 -10.41 -5.88 13.05
N PRO A 315 -9.73 -4.71 13.02
CA PRO A 315 -8.42 -4.54 13.66
C PRO A 315 -8.44 -4.45 15.19
N LEU A 316 -9.60 -4.24 15.82
CA LEU A 316 -9.75 -4.36 17.27
C LEU A 316 -10.23 -5.77 17.66
N GLU A 317 -9.68 -6.28 18.76
CA GLU A 317 -9.96 -7.63 19.25
C GLU A 317 -11.45 -7.84 19.56
N LYS A 318 -12.11 -6.85 20.16
CA LYS A 318 -13.48 -6.95 20.67
C LYS A 318 -14.38 -5.82 20.16
N ALA A 319 -15.67 -6.13 20.05
CA ALA A 319 -16.74 -5.14 19.93
C ALA A 319 -17.26 -4.75 21.33
N PRO A 320 -17.87 -3.56 21.51
CA PRO A 320 -18.12 -2.56 20.48
C PRO A 320 -16.87 -1.73 20.11
N ALA A 321 -16.91 -1.14 18.91
CA ALA A 321 -15.90 -0.20 18.43
C ALA A 321 -16.56 1.00 17.74
N PHE A 322 -15.82 2.10 17.64
CA PHE A 322 -16.33 3.40 17.20
C PHE A 322 -15.38 4.06 16.21
N ALA A 323 -15.84 4.26 14.96
CA ALA A 323 -15.09 4.97 13.91
C ALA A 323 -15.61 6.40 13.80
N HIS A 324 -14.80 7.37 14.26
CA HIS A 324 -15.17 8.78 14.40
C HIS A 324 -13.96 9.70 14.33
N SER A 325 -14.21 10.97 13.99
CA SER A 325 -13.20 12.03 14.10
C SER A 325 -12.55 12.10 15.49
N GLN A 326 -11.22 12.15 15.51
CA GLN A 326 -10.49 12.48 16.73
C GLN A 326 -10.61 13.96 17.10
N SER A 327 -10.47 14.85 16.12
CA SER A 327 -10.19 16.26 16.36
C SER A 327 -11.43 17.16 16.30
N PHE A 328 -12.44 16.78 15.51
CA PHE A 328 -13.58 17.64 15.22
C PHE A 328 -14.81 17.34 16.09
N ALA A 329 -14.92 16.14 16.65
CA ALA A 329 -16.00 15.79 17.58
C ALA A 329 -16.00 16.67 18.84
N ARG A 330 -14.82 17.04 19.36
CA ARG A 330 -14.67 17.97 20.50
C ARG A 330 -15.21 19.38 20.25
N ARG A 331 -15.33 19.80 18.97
CA ARG A 331 -15.82 21.14 18.60
C ARG A 331 -17.34 21.22 18.60
N LYS A 332 -18.05 20.10 18.56
CA LYS A 332 -19.48 20.03 18.89
C LYS A 332 -19.62 19.83 20.39
N ALA A 333 -19.98 20.88 21.11
CA ALA A 333 -20.21 20.82 22.55
C ALA A 333 -21.22 19.71 22.89
N GLY A 334 -20.76 18.66 23.59
CA GLY A 334 -21.59 17.55 24.07
C GLY A 334 -21.66 16.30 23.19
N ALA A 335 -20.94 16.22 22.06
CA ALA A 335 -20.92 15.00 21.25
C ALA A 335 -20.09 13.89 21.92
N THR A 336 -20.72 12.76 22.24
CA THR A 336 -20.05 11.53 22.67
C THR A 336 -19.35 10.88 21.48
N VAL A 337 -18.07 10.52 21.62
CA VAL A 337 -17.26 9.90 20.54
C VAL A 337 -17.38 8.37 20.46
N ASP A 338 -18.06 7.77 21.44
CA ASP A 338 -18.20 6.31 21.60
C ASP A 338 -19.66 5.88 21.37
N VAL A 339 -20.27 6.36 20.28
CA VAL A 339 -21.66 6.04 19.91
C VAL A 339 -21.81 5.81 18.41
N TYR A 340 -22.90 5.16 18.01
CA TYR A 340 -23.35 5.15 16.62
C TYR A 340 -24.14 6.43 16.29
N PRO A 341 -24.21 6.83 15.01
CA PRO A 341 -23.64 6.17 13.82
C PRO A 341 -22.12 6.31 13.74
N TRP A 342 -21.40 5.39 13.08
CA TRP A 342 -20.02 5.66 12.64
C TRP A 342 -19.97 6.77 11.60
N GLN A 343 -18.83 7.46 11.51
CA GLN A 343 -18.59 8.51 10.53
C GLN A 343 -17.17 8.43 9.95
N ASP A 344 -17.07 8.56 8.63
CA ASP A 344 -15.82 8.57 7.89
C ASP A 344 -14.97 9.79 8.29
N ASN A 345 -13.65 9.61 8.42
CA ASN A 345 -12.73 10.72 8.65
C ASN A 345 -11.51 10.76 7.69
N PHE A 346 -11.49 9.96 6.62
CA PHE A 346 -10.34 9.78 5.72
C PHE A 346 -9.83 11.07 5.06
N CYS A 347 -10.74 11.97 4.69
CA CYS A 347 -10.41 13.25 4.07
C CYS A 347 -10.56 14.45 5.01
N GLU A 348 -10.59 14.23 6.34
CA GLU A 348 -10.50 15.33 7.29
C GLU A 348 -9.18 16.08 7.13
N ALA A 349 -9.23 17.40 7.37
CA ALA A 349 -8.10 18.29 7.21
C ALA A 349 -6.93 17.86 8.08
N ARG A 350 -5.84 17.51 7.41
CA ARG A 350 -4.50 17.32 7.96
C ARG A 350 -3.49 17.84 6.95
N SER A 351 -2.23 17.92 7.37
CA SER A 351 -1.13 18.33 6.50
C SER A 351 -0.55 17.20 5.63
N PHE A 352 -1.21 16.04 5.54
CA PHE A 352 -0.69 14.88 4.82
C PHE A 352 -1.33 14.75 3.45
N GLU A 353 -0.49 14.50 2.46
CA GLU A 353 -0.94 14.26 1.09
C GLU A 353 -1.75 12.97 1.01
N VAL A 354 -2.95 13.05 0.45
CA VAL A 354 -3.84 11.93 0.15
C VAL A 354 -4.40 12.15 -1.25
N GLY A 355 -3.91 11.38 -2.22
CA GLY A 355 -4.26 11.64 -3.63
C GLY A 355 -5.74 11.43 -3.97
N GLN A 356 -6.46 10.66 -3.15
CA GLN A 356 -7.90 10.42 -3.32
C GLN A 356 -8.79 11.57 -2.83
N CYS A 357 -8.29 12.40 -1.90
CA CYS A 357 -9.04 13.54 -1.39
C CYS A 357 -9.00 14.70 -2.39
N THR A 358 -10.12 15.42 -2.54
CA THR A 358 -10.24 16.53 -3.50
C THR A 358 -9.22 17.66 -3.24
N SER A 359 -8.92 17.93 -1.96
CA SER A 359 -7.86 18.85 -1.52
C SER A 359 -6.45 18.38 -1.88
N GLY A 360 -6.26 17.10 -2.20
CA GLY A 360 -4.95 16.44 -2.25
C GLY A 360 -4.35 16.18 -0.87
N PHE A 361 -5.02 16.60 0.21
CA PHE A 361 -4.60 16.41 1.60
C PHE A 361 -5.73 15.82 2.43
N GLY A 362 -5.40 14.96 3.39
CA GLY A 362 -6.39 14.30 4.23
C GLY A 362 -5.75 13.56 5.40
N HIS A 363 -6.59 12.85 6.13
CA HIS A 363 -6.25 12.13 7.34
C HIS A 363 -5.52 10.79 7.09
N GLN A 364 -5.42 10.31 5.83
CA GLN A 364 -4.68 9.11 5.42
C GLN A 364 -5.20 7.75 5.94
N GLY A 365 -6.28 7.73 6.72
CA GLY A 365 -6.80 6.51 7.31
C GLY A 365 -8.13 6.71 8.03
N GLN A 366 -8.45 5.79 8.93
CA GLN A 366 -9.61 5.88 9.82
C GLN A 366 -9.18 5.72 11.28
N ASP A 367 -9.65 6.63 12.13
CA ASP A 367 -9.52 6.47 13.58
C ASP A 367 -10.61 5.56 14.11
N ILE A 368 -10.21 4.61 14.95
CA ILE A 368 -11.07 3.62 15.59
C ILE A 368 -10.80 3.60 17.09
N ARG A 369 -11.85 3.66 17.89
CA ARG A 369 -11.80 3.54 19.35
C ARG A 369 -12.46 2.25 19.82
N PRO A 370 -11.89 1.56 20.83
CA PRO A 370 -12.59 0.51 21.53
C PRO A 370 -13.72 1.11 22.38
N GLY A 371 -14.76 0.32 22.63
CA GLY A 371 -15.80 0.75 23.58
C GLY A 371 -15.30 0.91 25.01
N ALA A 372 -16.08 1.61 25.81
CA ALA A 372 -15.78 1.82 27.22
C ALA A 372 -15.70 0.47 27.96
N CYS A 373 -14.73 0.34 28.86
CA CYS A 373 -14.72 -0.75 29.84
C CYS A 373 -15.56 -0.33 31.07
N PRO A 374 -16.71 -0.96 31.32
CA PRO A 374 -17.48 -0.69 32.53
C PRO A 374 -16.68 -1.09 33.77
N ALA A 375 -16.70 -0.26 34.82
CA ALA A 375 -15.96 -0.51 36.06
C ALA A 375 -16.34 -1.84 36.74
N ASP A 376 -17.58 -2.31 36.53
CA ASP A 376 -18.11 -3.55 37.10
C ASP A 376 -18.03 -4.76 36.15
N SER A 377 -17.26 -4.65 35.05
CA SER A 377 -17.13 -5.75 34.08
C SER A 377 -16.44 -6.96 34.73
N LYS A 378 -17.16 -8.08 34.81
CA LYS A 378 -16.65 -9.37 35.29
C LYS A 378 -15.51 -9.94 34.42
N ASP A 379 -15.33 -9.40 33.21
CA ASP A 379 -14.33 -9.84 32.25
C ASP A 379 -12.96 -9.16 32.43
N GLY A 380 -12.79 -8.27 33.43
CA GLY A 380 -11.52 -7.61 33.71
C GLY A 380 -11.06 -6.67 32.60
N CYS A 381 -12.00 -5.99 31.93
CA CYS A 381 -11.71 -5.05 30.86
C CYS A 381 -10.85 -3.87 31.38
N ASP A 382 -9.57 -3.84 31.00
CA ASP A 382 -8.71 -2.69 31.26
C ASP A 382 -8.74 -1.77 30.02
N PRO A 383 -9.20 -0.50 30.15
CA PRO A 383 -9.15 0.48 29.07
C PRO A 383 -7.78 0.60 28.44
N LYS A 384 -6.70 0.30 29.18
CA LYS A 384 -5.30 0.38 28.73
C LYS A 384 -4.81 -0.85 27.96
N GLN A 385 -5.51 -1.97 28.05
CA GLN A 385 -5.09 -3.27 27.48
C GLN A 385 -5.96 -3.73 26.30
N GLN A 386 -6.73 -2.82 25.70
CA GLN A 386 -7.58 -3.10 24.55
C GLN A 386 -6.75 -3.59 23.36
N GLY A 387 -6.94 -4.85 22.95
CA GLY A 387 -6.11 -5.52 21.97
C GLY A 387 -6.31 -5.02 20.54
N VAL A 388 -5.19 -4.87 19.83
CA VAL A 388 -5.12 -4.66 18.38
C VAL A 388 -4.65 -5.96 17.76
N VAL A 389 -5.33 -6.42 16.72
CA VAL A 389 -5.07 -7.72 16.07
C VAL A 389 -4.70 -7.54 14.60
N ALA A 390 -3.90 -8.46 14.08
CA ALA A 390 -3.59 -8.54 12.66
C ALA A 390 -4.86 -8.84 11.86
N VAL A 391 -5.16 -7.98 10.90
CA VAL A 391 -6.38 -8.05 10.08
C VAL A 391 -6.36 -9.19 9.05
N ARG A 392 -5.18 -9.74 8.74
CA ARG A 392 -4.91 -10.82 7.78
C ARG A 392 -3.59 -11.54 8.12
N ASP A 393 -3.46 -12.78 7.66
CA ASP A 393 -2.17 -13.45 7.52
C ASP A 393 -1.22 -12.59 6.68
N SER A 394 -0.08 -12.22 7.25
CA SER A 394 0.77 -11.18 6.65
C SER A 394 2.21 -11.22 7.16
N ILE A 395 3.05 -10.41 6.52
CA ILE A 395 4.41 -10.13 6.97
C ILE A 395 4.46 -8.72 7.55
N VAL A 396 5.14 -8.57 8.67
CA VAL A 396 5.43 -7.29 9.30
C VAL A 396 6.56 -6.57 8.55
N ILE A 397 6.31 -5.32 8.19
CA ILE A 397 7.29 -4.34 7.73
C ILE A 397 7.31 -3.22 8.77
N ARG A 398 8.34 -3.28 9.63
CA ARG A 398 8.59 -2.34 10.72
C ARG A 398 10.03 -2.45 11.20
N SER A 399 10.79 -1.36 11.11
CA SER A 399 12.12 -1.24 11.73
C SER A 399 12.01 -0.95 13.24
N PRO A 400 13.05 -1.22 14.05
CA PRO A 400 13.04 -0.89 15.48
C PRO A 400 12.67 0.58 15.73
N GLN A 401 11.89 0.84 16.78
CA GLN A 401 11.37 2.15 17.17
C GLN A 401 10.44 2.85 16.15
N GLN A 402 10.18 2.27 14.99
CA GLN A 402 9.25 2.83 14.02
C GLN A 402 7.84 2.85 14.62
N GLN A 403 7.13 3.98 14.46
CA GLN A 403 5.84 4.20 15.13
C GLN A 403 4.68 3.45 14.47
N ALA A 404 4.78 3.23 13.17
CA ALA A 404 3.79 2.51 12.40
C ALA A 404 4.22 1.05 12.22
N ALA A 405 3.27 0.13 12.35
CA ALA A 405 3.43 -1.25 11.91
C ALA A 405 2.69 -1.43 10.59
N THR A 406 3.41 -1.83 9.53
CA THR A 406 2.77 -2.18 8.25
C THR A 406 2.70 -3.68 8.12
N LEU A 407 1.49 -4.21 7.90
CA LEU A 407 1.26 -5.60 7.58
C LEU A 407 1.02 -5.73 6.08
N GLN A 408 1.83 -6.54 5.41
CA GLN A 408 1.73 -6.75 3.97
C GLN A 408 1.15 -8.14 3.66
N VAL A 409 0.10 -8.13 2.82
CA VAL A 409 -0.51 -9.32 2.23
C VAL A 409 -0.03 -9.41 0.79
N ASN A 410 0.67 -10.50 0.45
CA ASN A 410 1.23 -10.76 -0.88
C ASN A 410 0.84 -12.19 -1.30
N THR A 411 -0.41 -12.34 -1.74
CA THR A 411 -1.04 -13.62 -2.03
C THR A 411 -1.30 -13.78 -3.53
N ARG A 412 -2.00 -14.85 -3.92
CA ARG A 412 -2.32 -15.08 -5.33
C ARG A 412 -3.31 -14.05 -5.87
N THR A 413 -4.11 -13.43 -5.01
CA THR A 413 -5.24 -12.58 -5.40
C THR A 413 -5.12 -11.16 -4.86
N GLU A 414 -4.23 -10.91 -3.90
CA GLU A 414 -4.11 -9.60 -3.26
C GLU A 414 -2.64 -9.19 -3.13
N HIS A 415 -2.39 -7.89 -3.33
CA HIS A 415 -1.13 -7.23 -3.00
C HIS A 415 -1.44 -5.91 -2.30
N ILE A 416 -1.62 -5.98 -0.99
CA ILE A 416 -2.23 -4.91 -0.19
C ILE A 416 -1.48 -4.76 1.14
N ARG A 417 -1.43 -3.53 1.67
CA ARG A 417 -0.81 -3.20 2.95
C ARG A 417 -1.84 -2.60 3.90
N PHE A 418 -1.67 -2.89 5.18
CA PHE A 418 -2.44 -2.30 6.28
C PHE A 418 -1.48 -1.65 7.26
N ARG A 419 -1.67 -0.37 7.57
CA ARG A 419 -0.82 0.34 8.52
C ARG A 419 -1.57 0.57 9.82
N TYR A 420 -0.91 0.31 10.94
CA TYR A 420 -1.40 0.50 12.30
C TYR A 420 -0.54 1.55 12.97
N MET A 421 -1.18 2.57 13.54
CA MET A 421 -0.50 3.68 14.20
C MET A 421 -0.99 3.88 15.64
N HIS A 422 -0.23 4.69 16.37
CA HIS A 422 -0.45 5.08 17.78
C HIS A 422 -0.28 4.01 18.86
N MET A 423 0.09 2.78 18.47
CA MET A 423 0.64 1.78 19.37
C MET A 423 2.00 2.22 19.91
N ASN A 424 2.42 1.70 21.08
CA ASN A 424 3.71 2.06 21.67
C ASN A 424 4.88 1.35 20.96
N PRO A 425 5.86 2.07 20.37
CA PRO A 425 6.95 1.45 19.60
C PRO A 425 7.87 0.56 20.45
N SER A 426 8.14 0.94 21.69
CA SER A 426 8.98 0.15 22.59
C SER A 426 8.30 -1.16 22.99
N ALA A 427 6.98 -1.14 23.18
CA ALA A 427 6.20 -2.35 23.43
C ALA A 427 6.17 -3.27 22.18
N MET A 428 5.93 -2.69 20.99
CA MET A 428 5.98 -3.45 19.74
C MET A 428 7.35 -4.09 19.48
N ASP A 429 8.44 -3.38 19.80
CA ASP A 429 9.81 -3.93 19.72
C ASP A 429 10.00 -5.10 20.70
N ALA A 430 9.56 -4.94 21.95
CA ALA A 430 9.65 -5.98 22.97
C ALA A 430 8.84 -7.24 22.59
N ASP A 431 7.71 -7.07 21.91
CA ASP A 431 6.86 -8.14 21.39
C ASP A 431 7.39 -8.73 20.07
N GLY A 432 8.53 -8.24 19.56
CA GLY A 432 9.14 -8.73 18.32
C GLY A 432 8.35 -8.40 17.07
N LEU A 433 7.51 -7.35 17.08
CA LEU A 433 6.78 -6.88 15.90
C LEU A 433 7.72 -6.10 14.97
N LEU A 434 8.63 -6.83 14.34
CA LEU A 434 9.73 -6.32 13.52
C LEU A 434 9.71 -6.92 12.12
N ASN A 435 10.46 -6.29 11.21
CA ASN A 435 10.70 -6.69 9.83
C ASN A 435 10.79 -8.21 9.62
N GLY A 436 9.97 -8.74 8.73
CA GLY A 436 10.01 -10.14 8.30
C GLY A 436 9.23 -11.12 9.20
N ARG A 437 8.74 -10.69 10.38
CA ARG A 437 7.87 -11.53 11.22
C ARG A 437 6.59 -11.87 10.46
N ARG A 438 6.23 -13.15 10.48
CA ARG A 438 4.90 -13.63 10.06
C ARG A 438 3.93 -13.46 11.20
N VAL A 439 2.73 -12.97 10.89
CA VAL A 439 1.60 -12.93 11.82
C VAL A 439 0.38 -13.57 11.18
N SER A 440 -0.45 -14.20 11.99
CA SER A 440 -1.71 -14.79 11.56
C SER A 440 -2.88 -13.82 11.71
N GLU A 441 -3.91 -13.96 10.88
CA GLU A 441 -5.17 -13.23 11.07
C GLU A 441 -5.71 -13.45 12.50
N GLY A 442 -6.06 -12.35 13.18
CA GLY A 442 -6.55 -12.36 14.56
C GLY A 442 -5.46 -12.41 15.64
N GLU A 443 -4.18 -12.59 15.28
CA GLU A 443 -3.07 -12.54 16.23
C GLU A 443 -2.97 -11.14 16.87
N LYS A 444 -2.86 -11.06 18.19
CA LYS A 444 -2.64 -9.79 18.89
C LYS A 444 -1.26 -9.25 18.57
N ILE A 445 -1.21 -8.07 17.96
CA ILE A 445 0.02 -7.38 17.52
C ILE A 445 0.32 -6.12 18.34
N GLY A 446 -0.55 -5.78 19.28
CA GLY A 446 -0.35 -4.68 20.19
C GLY A 446 -1.60 -4.30 20.95
N VAL A 447 -1.62 -3.07 21.45
CA VAL A 447 -2.74 -2.51 22.19
C VAL A 447 -3.03 -1.08 21.73
N VAL A 448 -4.30 -0.70 21.78
CA VAL A 448 -4.72 0.69 21.56
C VAL A 448 -3.96 1.58 22.53
N SER A 449 -3.41 2.67 22.03
CA SER A 449 -2.57 3.60 22.79
C SER A 449 -2.74 5.01 22.23
N ASN A 450 -1.87 5.93 22.62
CA ASN A 450 -1.92 7.35 22.30
C ASN A 450 -0.52 7.90 21.96
N TYR A 451 0.33 7.05 21.38
CA TYR A 451 1.70 7.42 21.04
C TYR A 451 1.71 8.26 19.76
N LEU A 452 2.38 9.41 19.80
CA LEU A 452 2.69 10.19 18.62
C LEU A 452 3.96 10.99 18.89
N ASP A 453 5.07 10.54 18.31
CA ASP A 453 6.46 10.95 18.59
C ASP A 453 6.94 10.67 20.03
N HIS A 454 6.07 10.87 21.02
CA HIS A 454 6.24 10.55 22.42
C HIS A 454 4.93 9.97 23.00
N PRO A 455 4.98 9.35 24.20
CA PRO A 455 3.77 8.93 24.91
C PRO A 455 2.80 10.11 25.15
N ASN A 456 1.49 9.87 25.02
CA ASN A 456 0.44 10.89 25.11
C ASN A 456 0.53 12.02 24.07
N GLY A 457 1.14 11.77 22.91
CA GLY A 457 1.20 12.76 21.83
C GLY A 457 -0.13 12.96 21.08
N THR A 458 -1.06 12.01 21.16
CA THR A 458 -2.42 12.13 20.60
C THR A 458 -3.48 11.58 21.58
N SER A 459 -4.74 11.46 21.16
CA SER A 459 -5.81 10.82 21.93
C SER A 459 -5.65 9.29 21.91
N ARG A 460 -6.30 8.55 22.82
CA ARG A 460 -6.26 7.09 22.81
C ARG A 460 -7.16 6.54 21.68
N HIS A 461 -6.55 5.95 20.67
CA HIS A 461 -7.23 5.33 19.52
C HIS A 461 -6.26 4.46 18.72
N LEU A 462 -6.80 3.66 17.80
CA LEU A 462 -6.04 3.06 16.71
C LEU A 462 -6.28 3.89 15.46
N HIS A 463 -5.21 4.31 14.79
CA HIS A 463 -5.29 4.84 13.44
C HIS A 463 -4.93 3.73 12.45
N PHE A 464 -5.83 3.46 11.51
CA PHE A 464 -5.78 2.30 10.64
C PHE A 464 -5.91 2.70 9.17
N ASP A 465 -4.95 2.27 8.36
CA ASP A 465 -4.83 2.69 6.96
C ASP A 465 -4.76 1.49 6.03
N VAL A 466 -5.15 1.70 4.78
CA VAL A 466 -5.04 0.72 3.71
C VAL A 466 -4.25 1.33 2.55
N GLN A 467 -3.31 0.57 2.01
CA GLN A 467 -2.67 0.88 0.73
C GLN A 467 -2.80 -0.27 -0.26
N VAL A 468 -3.09 0.07 -1.51
CA VAL A 468 -3.09 -0.88 -2.62
C VAL A 468 -1.98 -0.56 -3.61
N PHE A 469 -1.44 -1.58 -4.26
CA PHE A 469 -0.41 -1.40 -5.28
C PHE A 469 -1.04 -1.10 -6.65
N THR A 470 -0.67 0.05 -7.22
CA THR A 470 -1.07 0.48 -8.57
C THR A 470 0.15 0.64 -9.48
N ARG A 471 -0.06 1.04 -10.74
CA ARG A 471 1.06 1.37 -11.66
C ARG A 471 1.93 2.54 -11.18
N ASP A 472 1.41 3.36 -10.26
CA ASP A 472 2.12 4.50 -9.65
C ASP A 472 2.56 4.22 -8.20
N GLY A 473 2.45 2.96 -7.77
CA GLY A 473 2.97 2.44 -6.52
C GLY A 473 1.87 2.26 -5.47
N TRP A 474 2.29 2.19 -4.21
CA TRP A 474 1.39 2.11 -3.06
C TRP A 474 0.62 3.40 -2.89
N LEU A 475 -0.71 3.34 -2.98
CA LEU A 475 -1.59 4.51 -2.79
C LEU A 475 -2.49 4.29 -1.59
N TRP A 476 -2.66 5.35 -0.79
CA TRP A 476 -3.64 5.36 0.30
C TRP A 476 -5.06 5.28 -0.27
N VAL A 477 -5.87 4.42 0.30
CA VAL A 477 -7.29 4.27 -0.06
C VAL A 477 -8.17 4.37 1.17
N ASN A 478 -9.41 4.84 1.01
CA ASN A 478 -10.33 5.00 2.12
C ASN A 478 -10.66 3.64 2.78
N PRO A 479 -10.27 3.40 4.05
CA PRO A 479 -10.49 2.12 4.71
C PRO A 479 -11.92 1.97 5.26
N TYR A 480 -12.73 3.04 5.29
CA TYR A 480 -13.98 3.11 6.03
C TYR A 480 -14.98 2.01 5.64
N THR A 481 -15.26 1.84 4.34
CA THR A 481 -16.17 0.79 3.85
C THR A 481 -15.65 -0.62 4.14
N THR A 482 -14.32 -0.81 4.04
CA THR A 482 -13.66 -2.08 4.41
C THR A 482 -13.85 -2.38 5.91
N LEU A 483 -13.74 -1.35 6.77
CA LEU A 483 -13.94 -1.46 8.21
C LEU A 483 -15.40 -1.73 8.59
N VAL A 484 -16.37 -1.06 7.94
CA VAL A 484 -17.80 -1.35 8.13
C VAL A 484 -18.06 -2.82 7.82
N SER A 485 -17.68 -3.30 6.64
CA SER A 485 -17.84 -4.70 6.23
C SER A 485 -17.19 -5.69 7.21
N ALA A 486 -15.99 -5.37 7.71
CA ALA A 486 -15.30 -6.21 8.70
C ALA A 486 -15.98 -6.20 10.07
N TYR A 487 -16.52 -5.06 10.50
CA TYR A 487 -17.24 -4.94 11.77
C TYR A 487 -18.57 -5.68 11.73
N GLU A 488 -19.30 -5.63 10.62
CA GLU A 488 -20.53 -6.42 10.42
C GLU A 488 -20.27 -7.91 10.60
N ARG A 489 -19.17 -8.43 10.02
CA ARG A 489 -18.76 -9.83 10.22
C ARG A 489 -18.39 -10.12 11.67
N LEU A 490 -17.71 -9.19 12.35
CA LEU A 490 -17.34 -9.32 13.76
C LEU A 490 -18.58 -9.46 14.65
N ILE A 491 -19.59 -8.60 14.46
CA ILE A 491 -20.83 -8.60 15.24
C ILE A 491 -21.90 -9.57 14.70
N ARG A 492 -21.63 -10.22 13.56
CA ARG A 492 -22.56 -11.11 12.83
C ARG A 492 -23.88 -10.45 12.47
N GLY A 493 -23.86 -9.15 12.17
CA GLY A 493 -25.03 -8.34 11.89
C GLY A 493 -24.72 -7.21 10.92
N ARG A 494 -25.50 -7.08 9.86
CA ARG A 494 -25.43 -6.02 8.85
C ARG A 494 -25.87 -4.70 9.47
N GLY A 495 -25.02 -3.69 9.40
CA GLY A 495 -25.35 -2.35 9.85
C GLY A 495 -26.32 -1.66 8.90
N HIS A 496 -26.96 -0.61 9.40
CA HIS A 496 -27.83 0.24 8.61
C HIS A 496 -27.13 1.56 8.28
N GLU A 497 -26.98 1.86 6.99
CA GLU A 497 -26.55 3.18 6.55
C GLU A 497 -27.66 4.18 6.87
N ILE A 498 -27.34 5.17 7.71
CA ILE A 498 -28.19 6.33 7.88
C ILE A 498 -27.65 7.42 6.96
N GLY A 499 -28.54 8.15 6.28
CA GLY A 499 -28.15 9.18 5.33
C GLY A 499 -27.16 10.22 5.87
N PRO A 500 -26.63 11.11 5.00
CA PRO A 500 -25.55 12.01 5.36
C PRO A 500 -25.92 12.90 6.55
N GLU A 501 -24.91 13.35 7.28
CA GLU A 501 -25.10 14.27 8.39
C GLU A 501 -25.88 15.52 7.93
N PRO A 502 -27.03 15.85 8.56
CA PRO A 502 -27.78 17.03 8.19
C PRO A 502 -26.90 18.27 8.35
N GLY A 503 -26.68 19.00 7.26
CA GLY A 503 -25.94 20.27 7.30
C GLY A 503 -26.61 21.27 8.25
N PRO A 504 -25.84 22.23 8.81
CA PRO A 504 -26.45 23.29 9.59
C PRO A 504 -27.53 23.98 8.74
N ALA A 505 -28.76 24.03 9.24
CA ALA A 505 -29.83 24.80 8.62
C ALA A 505 -29.28 26.20 8.33
N SER A 506 -29.42 26.67 7.08
CA SER A 506 -28.82 27.90 6.59
C SER A 506 -29.22 29.09 7.46
N ALA A 507 -28.46 29.35 8.52
CA ALA A 507 -28.60 30.54 9.33
C ALA A 507 -28.08 31.68 8.48
N VAL A 508 -28.97 32.62 8.18
CA VAL A 508 -28.72 33.85 7.45
C VAL A 508 -27.43 34.49 7.96
N ALA A 509 -26.49 34.70 7.05
CA ALA A 509 -25.15 35.18 7.35
C ALA A 509 -25.19 36.53 8.10
N HIS A 510 -24.75 36.53 9.35
CA HIS A 510 -24.15 37.71 9.95
C HIS A 510 -22.63 37.57 9.86
N ALA A 511 -22.04 38.39 9.00
CA ALA A 511 -20.60 38.53 8.84
C ALA A 511 -19.97 38.95 10.18
N LEU A 512 -19.03 38.15 10.67
CA LEU A 512 -18.08 38.54 11.70
C LEU A 512 -16.66 38.14 11.26
N PRO A 513 -15.64 38.90 11.67
CA PRO A 513 -14.42 39.09 10.90
C PRO A 513 -13.43 37.94 11.02
N ASP A 514 -12.56 37.86 10.00
CA ASP A 514 -11.34 37.06 9.96
C ASP A 514 -10.46 37.33 11.19
N ASP A 515 -10.17 36.27 11.96
CA ASP A 515 -8.89 36.08 12.66
C ASP A 515 -8.91 34.74 13.43
N VAL A 516 -8.70 33.60 12.74
CA VAL A 516 -8.00 32.42 13.31
C VAL A 516 -7.38 31.60 12.17
N VAL A 517 -6.27 32.08 11.63
CA VAL A 517 -5.22 31.21 11.12
C VAL A 517 -4.38 30.83 12.34
N HIS A 518 -4.39 29.55 12.74
CA HIS A 518 -3.30 28.83 13.42
C HIS A 518 -3.84 27.64 14.23
N ARG A 519 -3.61 26.45 13.66
CA ARG A 519 -3.39 25.11 14.24
C ARG A 519 -4.08 24.07 13.35
N ILE A 520 -3.48 23.83 12.19
CA ILE A 520 -3.57 22.55 11.50
C ILE A 520 -2.67 21.62 12.31
N ASP A 521 -3.19 20.47 12.75
CA ASP A 521 -2.39 19.48 13.47
C ASP A 521 -1.38 18.88 12.49
N THR A 522 -0.09 19.11 12.74
CA THR A 522 1.02 18.77 11.84
C THR A 522 1.73 17.47 12.22
N GLN A 523 1.26 16.75 13.26
CA GLN A 523 2.03 15.67 13.87
C GLN A 523 1.63 14.25 13.42
N GLU A 524 0.42 14.02 12.90
CA GLU A 524 -0.10 12.66 12.61
C GLU A 524 0.25 12.09 11.23
N GLY A 525 1.48 11.61 10.95
CA GLY A 525 1.70 10.87 9.69
C GLY A 525 3.13 10.80 9.14
N GLY A 526 4.13 11.25 9.91
CA GLY A 526 5.53 11.08 9.56
C GLY A 526 6.19 9.96 10.36
N GLY A 527 6.02 8.71 9.95
CA GLY A 527 6.91 7.66 10.44
C GLY A 527 8.31 7.85 9.87
N ASN A 528 9.32 8.07 10.73
CA ASN A 528 10.58 7.32 10.59
C ASN A 528 10.24 5.87 10.93
#